data_AF-A0A847T1Z9-F1
#
_entry.id   AF-A0A847T1Z9-F1
#
_cell.length_a   1.000
_cell.length_b   1.000
_cell.length_c   1.000
_cell.angle_alpha   90.00
_cell.angle_beta   90.00
_cell.angle_gamma   90.00
#
_symmetry.space_group_name_H-M   'P 1'
#
loop_
_entity.id
_entity.type
_entity.pdbx_description
1 polymer ?
#
loop_
_entity_poly.entity_id
_entity_poly.type
_entity_poly.pdbx_seq_one_letter_code
_entity_poly.pdbx_strand_id
1 'polypeptide(L)'
;MMRFNNAMGHSNCLLGLGTRSPLTLDQTAVWGPEDKVIYDAYDSVFGLRQHGWLNIQALQVNVHYRSKERMVRMFDSLRALIPFLVAVTASSLSVEGRFTGTMDNRQLFYRENQSWVP
;
A
#
# COMPACT_ATOMS: atom_id res chain seq x y z
N MET A 1 -1.80 14.09 15.06
CA MET A 1 -2.26 15.13 14.10
C MET A 1 -1.74 16.53 14.42
N MET A 2 -1.93 17.10 15.62
CA MET A 2 -1.50 18.48 15.92
C MET A 2 -0.02 18.76 15.60
N ARG A 3 0.91 17.89 15.98
CA ARG A 3 2.35 18.10 15.69
C ARG A 3 2.66 18.14 14.20
N PHE A 4 2.04 17.27 13.39
CA PHE A 4 2.24 17.24 11.93
C PHE A 4 1.64 18.48 11.27
N ASN A 5 0.40 18.84 11.61
CA ASN A 5 -0.26 20.01 11.03
C ASN A 5 0.49 21.31 11.35
N ASN A 6 1.00 21.43 12.58
CA ASN A 6 1.81 22.58 12.99
C ASN A 6 3.13 22.66 12.21
N ALA A 7 3.79 21.52 11.99
CA ALA A 7 5.04 21.47 11.21
C ALA A 7 4.82 21.80 9.72
N MET A 8 3.65 21.49 9.17
CA MET A 8 3.30 21.71 7.76
C MET A 8 2.51 23.00 7.50
N GLY A 9 2.45 23.91 8.48
CA GLY A 9 1.85 25.24 8.33
C GLY A 9 0.33 25.25 8.13
N HIS A 10 -0.39 24.23 8.60
CA HIS A 10 -1.86 24.08 8.50
C HIS A 10 -2.46 24.05 7.08
N SER A 11 -1.66 24.22 6.02
CA SER A 11 -2.11 24.18 4.63
C SER A 11 -2.18 22.76 4.05
N ASN A 12 -1.65 21.76 4.78
CA ASN A 12 -1.58 20.38 4.35
C ASN A 12 -2.36 19.45 5.29
N CYS A 13 -2.94 18.40 4.72
CA CYS A 13 -3.67 17.37 5.45
C CYS A 13 -3.22 15.97 5.00
N LEU A 14 -3.17 15.03 5.94
CA LEU A 14 -2.96 13.61 5.65
C LEU A 14 -4.30 12.95 5.30
N LEU A 15 -4.31 12.19 4.21
CA LEU A 15 -5.45 11.38 3.81
C LEU A 15 -5.20 9.94 4.26
N GLY A 16 -6.17 9.33 4.94
CA GLY A 16 -6.06 7.97 5.50
C GLY A 16 -6.60 6.85 4.60
N LEU A 17 -6.66 7.07 3.28
CA LEU A 17 -7.19 6.11 2.32
C LEU A 17 -6.11 5.09 1.93
N GLY A 18 -6.51 3.89 1.49
CA GLY A 18 -5.58 2.86 1.02
C GLY A 18 -4.86 3.23 -0.29
N THR A 19 -5.40 4.18 -1.04
CA THR A 19 -4.78 4.77 -2.23
C THR A 19 -5.01 6.28 -2.28
N ARG A 20 -4.11 7.01 -2.95
CA ARG A 20 -4.33 8.42 -3.26
C ARG A 20 -5.28 8.55 -4.46
N SER A 21 -6.59 8.50 -4.18
CA SER A 21 -7.65 8.42 -5.19
C SER A 21 -7.57 9.47 -6.32
N PRO A 22 -7.42 10.79 -6.08
CA PRO A 22 -7.44 11.77 -7.18
C PRO A 22 -6.11 11.91 -7.94
N LEU A 23 -5.06 11.16 -7.55
CA LEU A 23 -3.74 11.28 -8.17
C LEU A 23 -3.71 10.54 -9.51
N THR A 24 -3.22 11.23 -10.54
CA THR A 24 -2.82 10.62 -11.82
C THR A 24 -1.32 10.30 -11.82
N LEU A 25 -0.89 9.30 -12.59
CA LEU A 25 0.49 8.79 -12.52
C LEU A 25 1.57 9.79 -12.96
N ASP A 26 1.23 10.83 -13.71
CA ASP A 26 2.12 11.95 -14.04
C ASP A 26 2.39 12.90 -12.86
N GLN A 27 1.58 12.84 -11.81
CA GLN A 27 1.71 13.66 -10.60
C GLN A 27 2.54 12.99 -9.49
N THR A 28 3.12 11.82 -9.76
CA THR A 28 3.91 11.06 -8.79
C THR A 28 5.22 10.57 -9.42
N ALA A 29 6.19 10.28 -8.55
CA ALA A 29 7.48 9.74 -8.90
C ALA A 29 7.98 8.83 -7.79
N VAL A 30 8.99 8.03 -8.11
CA VAL A 30 9.74 7.24 -7.14
C VAL A 30 10.46 8.18 -6.15
N TRP A 31 10.55 7.75 -4.90
CA TRP A 31 11.20 8.51 -3.84
C TRP A 31 12.72 8.49 -3.97
N GLY A 32 13.34 9.67 -4.03
CA GLY A 32 14.72 9.94 -3.67
C GLY A 32 15.84 9.26 -4.49
N PRO A 33 17.05 9.82 -4.52
CA PRO A 33 18.21 9.18 -5.15
C PRO A 33 18.85 8.07 -4.29
N GLU A 34 18.64 8.07 -2.96
CA GLU A 34 19.30 7.13 -2.03
C GLU A 34 19.07 5.64 -2.36
N ASP A 35 17.88 5.29 -2.85
CA ASP A 35 17.49 3.91 -3.12
C ASP A 35 17.31 3.62 -4.62
N LYS A 36 17.90 4.44 -5.50
CA LYS A 36 17.72 4.35 -6.95
C LYS A 36 18.00 2.95 -7.51
N VAL A 37 19.02 2.26 -7.01
CA VAL A 37 19.39 0.90 -7.47
C VAL A 37 18.26 -0.10 -7.21
N ILE A 38 17.60 -0.01 -6.05
CA ILE A 38 16.49 -0.89 -5.69
C ILE A 38 15.30 -0.62 -6.61
N TYR A 39 14.98 0.66 -6.84
CA TYR A 39 13.87 1.06 -7.69
C TYR A 39 14.10 0.72 -9.17
N ASP A 40 15.31 0.91 -9.69
CA ASP A 40 15.64 0.54 -11.07
C ASP A 40 15.52 -0.98 -11.27
N ALA A 41 15.96 -1.78 -10.30
CA ALA A 41 15.79 -3.23 -10.33
C ALA A 41 14.31 -3.62 -10.29
N TYR A 42 13.52 -3.03 -9.39
CA TYR A 42 12.08 -3.29 -9.31
C TYR A 42 11.34 -2.84 -10.58
N ASP A 43 11.68 -1.68 -11.13
CA ASP A 43 11.10 -1.15 -12.37
C ASP A 43 11.37 -2.07 -13.56
N SER A 44 12.58 -2.65 -13.64
CA SER A 44 12.93 -3.61 -14.69
C SER A 44 12.08 -4.88 -14.69
N VAL A 45 11.53 -5.26 -13.52
CA VAL A 45 10.70 -6.47 -13.37
C VAL A 45 9.21 -6.16 -13.43
N PHE A 46 8.78 -5.09 -12.76
CA PHE A 46 7.36 -4.83 -12.48
C PHE A 46 6.80 -3.59 -13.18
N GLY A 47 7.64 -2.72 -13.76
CA GLY A 47 7.24 -1.43 -14.32
C GLY A 47 6.53 -0.56 -13.29
N LEU A 48 7.28 0.15 -12.46
CA LEU A 48 6.78 0.87 -11.28
C LEU A 48 5.80 2.00 -11.61
N ARG A 49 5.78 2.53 -12.84
CA ARG A 49 4.87 3.62 -13.25
C ARG A 49 3.43 3.13 -13.49
N GLN A 50 2.83 2.54 -12.45
CA GLN A 50 1.49 1.97 -12.42
C GLN A 50 0.82 2.25 -11.06
N HIS A 51 -0.51 2.23 -11.01
CA HIS A 51 -1.23 2.23 -9.74
C HIS A 51 -0.91 0.96 -8.95
N GLY A 52 -0.93 1.03 -7.63
CA GLY A 52 -0.51 -0.09 -6.78
C GLY A 52 0.96 -0.04 -6.34
N TRP A 53 1.81 0.73 -7.05
CA TRP A 53 3.19 0.99 -6.67
C TRP A 53 3.39 2.39 -6.11
N LEU A 54 3.03 3.43 -6.88
CA LEU A 54 3.39 4.82 -6.58
C LEU A 54 2.37 5.59 -5.74
N ASN A 55 1.19 5.02 -5.49
CA ASN A 55 0.05 5.74 -4.92
C ASN A 55 -0.69 4.97 -3.82
N ILE A 56 -0.07 3.92 -3.29
CA ILE A 56 -0.64 3.11 -2.20
C ILE A 56 -0.18 3.62 -0.83
N GLN A 57 -1.03 3.38 0.16
CA GLN A 57 -0.73 3.66 1.56
C GLN A 57 -1.20 2.48 2.41
N ALA A 58 -0.50 2.23 3.50
CA ALA A 58 -0.83 1.12 4.39
C ALA A 58 -0.45 1.45 5.84
N LEU A 59 -1.19 0.84 6.75
CA LEU A 59 -0.76 0.65 8.13
C LEU A 59 -0.20 -0.76 8.25
N GLN A 60 1.01 -0.89 8.79
CA GLN A 60 1.63 -2.17 9.07
C GLN A 60 1.72 -2.39 10.58
N VAL A 61 1.27 -3.57 11.03
CA VAL A 61 1.38 -4.00 12.42
C VAL A 61 2.45 -5.09 12.50
N ASN A 62 3.49 -4.85 13.32
CA ASN A 62 4.53 -5.83 13.58
C ASN A 62 4.20 -6.58 14.87
N VAL A 63 4.16 -7.91 14.81
CA VAL A 63 3.81 -8.77 15.95
C VAL A 63 5.02 -9.59 16.39
N HIS A 64 5.38 -9.46 17.66
CA HIS A 64 6.50 -10.21 18.23
C HIS A 64 6.11 -11.66 18.55
N TYR A 65 7.08 -12.57 18.44
CA TYR A 65 6.93 -13.98 18.80
C TYR A 65 8.12 -14.44 19.66
N ARG A 66 7.87 -15.42 20.54
CA ARG A 66 8.85 -15.88 21.53
C ARG A 66 9.72 -17.06 21.07
N SER A 67 9.25 -17.82 20.09
CA SER A 67 9.97 -18.96 19.51
C SER A 67 9.51 -19.23 18.08
N LYS A 68 10.27 -20.05 17.35
CA LYS A 68 9.94 -20.48 15.99
C LYS A 68 8.58 -21.20 15.93
N GLU A 69 8.30 -22.08 16.88
CA GLU A 69 7.06 -22.86 16.92
C GLU A 69 5.85 -21.95 17.17
N ARG A 70 6.02 -20.91 17.98
CA ARG A 70 4.97 -19.91 18.21
C ARG A 70 4.75 -19.04 16.97
N MET A 71 5.82 -18.67 16.27
CA MET A 71 5.74 -17.91 15.02
C MET A 71 4.93 -18.66 13.96
N VAL A 72 5.24 -19.94 13.73
CA VAL A 72 4.52 -20.76 12.73
C VAL A 72 3.03 -20.85 13.06
N ARG A 73 2.67 -21.21 14.30
CA ARG A 73 1.26 -21.28 14.71
C ARG A 73 0.52 -19.95 14.58
N MET A 74 1.19 -18.85 14.91
CA MET A 74 0.63 -17.50 14.77
C MET A 74 0.44 -17.13 13.30
N PHE A 75 1.42 -17.42 12.45
CA PHE A 75 1.34 -17.19 11.01
C PHE A 75 0.18 -17.96 10.38
N ASP A 76 0.03 -19.24 10.69
CA ASP A 76 -1.07 -20.08 10.18
C ASP A 76 -2.44 -19.52 10.59
N SER A 77 -2.57 -19.09 11.85
CA SER A 77 -3.80 -18.49 12.37
C SER A 77 -4.10 -17.15 11.70
N LEU A 78 -3.09 -16.29 11.53
CA LEU A 78 -3.25 -15.00 10.85
C LEU A 78 -3.65 -15.19 9.39
N ARG A 79 -3.08 -16.18 8.69
CA ARG A 79 -3.41 -16.44 7.27
C ARG A 79 -4.89 -16.72 7.06
N ALA A 80 -5.54 -17.40 8.01
CA ALA A 80 -6.99 -17.63 7.99
C ALA A 80 -7.81 -16.35 8.21
N LEU A 81 -7.26 -15.36 8.92
CA LEU A 81 -7.92 -14.09 9.22
C LEU A 81 -7.69 -13.00 8.16
N ILE A 82 -6.61 -13.09 7.38
CA ILE A 82 -6.23 -12.06 6.39
C ILE A 82 -7.39 -11.64 5.46
N PRO A 83 -8.18 -12.55 4.85
CA PRO A 83 -9.27 -12.14 3.96
C PRO A 83 -10.32 -11.26 4.65
N PHE A 84 -10.63 -11.55 5.91
CA PHE A 84 -11.56 -10.76 6.71
C PHE A 84 -10.98 -9.39 7.05
N LEU A 85 -9.68 -9.33 7.40
CA LEU A 85 -8.99 -8.07 7.65
C LEU A 85 -8.99 -7.19 6.41
N VAL A 86 -8.71 -7.75 5.23
CA VAL A 86 -8.81 -7.03 3.95
C VAL A 86 -10.22 -6.47 3.75
N ALA A 87 -11.26 -7.28 3.95
CA ALA A 87 -12.64 -6.85 3.77
C ALA A 87 -13.05 -5.70 4.71
N VAL A 88 -12.71 -5.78 6.00
CA VAL A 88 -13.11 -4.75 6.99
C VAL A 88 -12.25 -3.49 6.95
N THR A 89 -11.04 -3.56 6.37
CA THR A 89 -10.13 -2.42 6.24
C THR A 89 -10.09 -1.82 4.83
N ALA A 90 -10.93 -2.33 3.92
CA ALA A 90 -11.08 -1.86 2.55
C ALA A 90 -11.35 -0.34 2.52
N SER A 91 -10.43 0.41 1.91
CA SER A 91 -10.42 1.89 1.97
C SER A 91 -9.89 2.53 0.69
N SER A 92 -9.99 1.82 -0.43
CA SER A 92 -9.50 2.30 -1.73
C SER A 92 -10.56 2.11 -2.82
N LEU A 93 -11.70 2.80 -2.66
CA LEU A 93 -12.90 2.66 -3.51
C LEU A 93 -12.78 3.28 -4.91
N SER A 94 -11.81 4.18 -5.10
CA SER A 94 -11.67 4.97 -6.31
C SER A 94 -10.22 5.13 -6.76
N VAL A 95 -10.06 5.31 -8.07
CA VAL A 95 -8.79 5.48 -8.77
C VAL A 95 -8.96 6.64 -9.75
N GLU A 96 -7.99 7.56 -9.77
CA GLU A 96 -8.04 8.84 -10.51
C GLU A 96 -9.38 9.59 -10.36
N GLY A 97 -9.91 9.60 -9.13
CA GLY A 97 -11.16 10.28 -8.77
C GLY A 97 -12.45 9.57 -9.21
N ARG A 98 -12.36 8.36 -9.78
CA ARG A 98 -13.52 7.59 -10.27
C ARG A 98 -13.75 6.34 -9.43
N PHE A 99 -15.00 6.07 -9.08
CA PHE A 99 -15.38 4.80 -8.44
C PHE A 99 -15.18 3.65 -9.43
N THR A 100 -14.55 2.57 -8.96
CA THR A 100 -14.24 1.41 -9.83
C THR A 100 -15.23 0.25 -9.66
N GLY A 101 -16.15 0.34 -8.70
CA GLY A 101 -17.03 -0.76 -8.29
C GLY A 101 -16.37 -1.79 -7.36
N THR A 102 -15.08 -1.60 -7.01
CA THR A 102 -14.36 -2.44 -6.05
C THR A 102 -14.18 -1.73 -4.71
N MET A 103 -14.28 -2.48 -3.61
CA MET A 103 -14.09 -1.94 -2.25
C MET A 103 -12.62 -1.63 -1.90
N ASP A 104 -11.69 -2.44 -2.41
CA ASP A 104 -10.25 -2.31 -2.18
C ASP A 104 -9.43 -2.49 -3.47
N ASN A 105 -9.30 -1.43 -4.28
CA ASN A 105 -8.46 -1.43 -5.49
C ASN A 105 -6.98 -1.71 -5.18
N ARG A 106 -6.46 -1.35 -4.00
CA ARG A 106 -5.07 -1.61 -3.60
C ARG A 106 -4.72 -3.10 -3.70
N GLN A 107 -5.62 -3.97 -3.21
CA GLN A 107 -5.38 -5.42 -3.23
C GLN A 107 -5.52 -6.00 -4.64
N LEU A 108 -6.39 -5.43 -5.48
CA LEU A 108 -6.47 -5.80 -6.89
C LEU A 108 -5.16 -5.47 -7.61
N PHE A 109 -4.64 -4.26 -7.43
CA PHE A 109 -3.37 -3.87 -8.04
C PHE A 109 -2.22 -4.75 -7.58
N TYR A 110 -2.13 -5.11 -6.30
CA TYR A 110 -1.10 -6.06 -5.85
C TYR A 110 -1.17 -7.41 -6.54
N ARG A 111 -2.38 -7.94 -6.73
CA ARG A 111 -2.59 -9.21 -7.44
C ARG A 111 -2.21 -9.09 -8.91
N GLU A 112 -2.58 -8.00 -9.57
CA GLU A 112 -2.38 -7.80 -11.01
C GLU A 112 -0.93 -7.46 -11.34
N ASN A 113 -0.33 -6.53 -10.61
CA ASN A 113 1.04 -6.06 -10.83
C ASN A 113 2.09 -7.16 -10.60
N GLN A 114 1.75 -8.20 -9.83
CA GLN A 114 2.63 -9.34 -9.54
C GLN A 114 2.13 -10.64 -10.18
N SER A 115 1.16 -10.57 -11.08
CA SER A 115 0.56 -11.76 -11.73
C SER A 115 1.55 -12.64 -12.48
N TRP A 116 2.69 -12.09 -12.88
CA TRP A 116 3.77 -12.79 -13.57
C TRP A 116 4.74 -13.52 -12.63
N VAL A 117 4.73 -13.21 -11.34
CA VAL A 117 5.60 -13.86 -10.34
C VAL A 117 4.81 -14.99 -9.65
N PRO A 118 5.32 -16.23 -9.65
CA PRO A 118 4.63 -17.40 -9.08
C PRO A 118 4.32 -17.31 -7.58
#